data_AF-A0A229TBJ1-F1
#
_entry.id   AF-A0A229TBJ1-F1
#
_cell.length_a   1.000
_cell.length_b   1.000
_cell.length_c   1.000
_cell.angle_alpha   90.00
_cell.angle_beta   90.00
_cell.angle_gamma   90.00
#
_symmetry.space_group_name_H-M   'P 1'
#
loop_
_entity.id
_entity.type
_entity.pdbx_description
1 polymer ?
#
loop_
_entity_poly.entity_id
_entity_poly.type
_entity_poly.pdbx_seq_one_letter_code
_entity_poly.pdbx_strand_id
1 'polypeptide(L)'
;MTVRLVIARPLPGTVGESRRVVHVFPVPAEETTPERLTAYCGAAFGPGELELLERPVGMPCVTCLHRAPTPGSADYPAIDQ
;
A
#
# COMPACT_ATOMS: atom_id res chain seq x y z
N MET A 1 16.25 9.40 -4.62
CA MET A 1 15.79 8.00 -4.78
C MET A 1 14.30 8.02 -5.02
N THR A 2 13.84 7.48 -6.15
CA THR A 2 12.41 7.40 -6.48
C THR A 2 11.85 6.09 -5.92
N VAL A 3 10.77 6.18 -5.14
CA VAL A 3 10.05 5.00 -4.63
C VAL A 3 8.78 4.83 -5.46
N ARG A 4 8.51 3.61 -5.90
CA ARG A 4 7.23 3.27 -6.53
C ARG A 4 6.28 2.81 -5.43
N LEU A 5 5.05 3.31 -5.46
CA LEU A 5 4.01 2.83 -4.55
C LEU A 5 3.19 1.76 -5.25
N VAL A 6 2.96 0.68 -4.54
CA VAL A 6 2.06 -0.40 -4.94
C VAL A 6 0.92 -0.47 -3.94
N ILE A 7 -0.30 -0.60 -4.45
CA ILE A 7 -1.50 -0.80 -3.64
C ILE A 7 -1.98 -2.21 -3.87
N ALA A 8 -2.08 -3.01 -2.82
CA ALA A 8 -2.46 -4.41 -2.93
C ALA A 8 -3.27 -4.85 -1.71
N ARG A 9 -4.04 -5.94 -1.87
CA ARG A 9 -4.76 -6.59 -0.78
C ARG A 9 -4.37 -8.07 -0.69
N PRO A 10 -4.41 -8.69 0.50
CA PRO A 10 -4.21 -10.13 0.61
C PRO A 10 -5.24 -10.90 -0.20
N LEU A 11 -4.84 -12.02 -0.80
CA LEU A 11 -5.79 -12.95 -1.41
C LEU A 11 -6.72 -13.55 -0.34
N PRO A 12 -7.92 -14.01 -0.73
CA PRO A 12 -8.82 -14.71 0.19
C PRO A 12 -8.09 -15.90 0.83
N GLY A 13 -8.20 -16.05 2.15
CA GLY A 13 -7.57 -17.14 2.90
C GLY A 13 -6.11 -16.91 3.29
N THR A 14 -5.45 -15.85 2.80
CA THR A 14 -4.09 -15.46 3.25
C THR A 14 -4.09 -14.91 4.67
N VAL A 15 -5.11 -14.11 5.00
CA VAL A 15 -5.36 -13.56 6.33
C VAL A 15 -6.83 -13.74 6.67
N GLY A 16 -7.21 -13.57 7.94
CA GLY A 16 -8.63 -13.48 8.31
C GLY A 16 -9.30 -12.27 7.66
N GLU A 17 -10.58 -12.37 7.30
CA GLU A 17 -11.30 -11.32 6.55
C GLU A 17 -11.26 -9.94 7.21
N SER A 18 -11.25 -9.88 8.55
CA SER A 18 -11.12 -8.60 9.30
C SER A 18 -9.79 -7.88 9.07
N ARG A 19 -8.79 -8.59 8.53
CA ARG A 19 -7.45 -8.07 8.18
C ARG A 19 -7.25 -7.98 6.67
N ARG A 20 -8.23 -8.39 5.86
CA ARG A 20 -8.17 -8.33 4.39
C ARG A 20 -8.50 -6.92 3.88
N VAL A 21 -7.68 -5.96 4.30
CA VAL A 21 -7.77 -4.56 3.93
C VAL A 21 -6.72 -4.20 2.88
N VAL A 22 -6.85 -3.03 2.27
CA VAL A 22 -5.89 -2.53 1.28
C VAL A 22 -4.65 -1.97 1.96
N HIS A 23 -3.47 -2.39 1.53
CA HIS A 23 -2.18 -1.93 2.02
C HIS A 23 -1.42 -1.16 0.95
N VAL A 24 -0.52 -0.28 1.40
CA VAL A 24 0.39 0.49 0.55
C VAL A 24 1.82 0.01 0.81
N PHE A 25 2.51 -0.36 -0.25
CA PHE A 25 3.85 -0.93 -0.24
C PHE A 25 4.82 0.03 -0.94
N PRO A 26 5.91 0.45 -0.28
CA PRO A 26 7.05 1.02 -0.97
C PRO A 26 7.81 -0.09 -1.72
N VAL A 27 8.01 0.10 -3.01
CA VAL A 27 8.85 -0.77 -3.83
C VAL A 27 10.02 0.06 -4.35
N PRO A 28 11.27 -0.28 -3.97
CA PRO A 28 12.43 0.39 -4.53
C PRO A 28 12.46 0.19 -6.05
N ALA A 29 12.96 1.17 -6.80
CA ALA A 29 13.04 1.09 -8.26
C ALA A 29 14.12 0.11 -8.76
N GLU A 30 14.68 -0.71 -7.87
CA GLU A 30 15.73 -1.69 -8.15
C GLU A 30 15.19 -2.86 -8.99
N GLU A 31 16.05 -3.48 -9.79
CA GLU A 31 15.65 -4.52 -10.75
C GLU A 31 15.29 -5.87 -10.09
N THR A 32 15.61 -6.07 -8.81
CA THR A 32 15.33 -7.32 -8.09
C THR A 32 13.98 -7.27 -7.38
N THR A 33 13.08 -8.19 -7.77
CA THR A 33 11.84 -8.45 -7.04
C THR A 33 12.15 -8.96 -5.62
N PRO A 34 11.63 -8.32 -4.57
CA PRO A 34 11.88 -8.77 -3.19
C PRO A 34 11.14 -10.08 -2.88
N GLU A 35 11.74 -10.91 -2.04
CA GLU A 35 11.11 -12.16 -1.56
C GLU A 35 9.86 -11.90 -0.72
N ARG A 36 9.79 -10.72 -0.07
CA ARG A 36 8.60 -10.25 0.64
C ARG A 36 8.39 -8.77 0.40
N LEU A 37 7.15 -8.39 0.15
CA LEU A 37 6.70 -7.00 0.16
C LEU A 37 6.20 -6.63 1.54
N THR A 38 6.76 -5.57 2.11
CA THR A 38 6.37 -5.06 3.44
C THR A 38 5.63 -3.73 3.29
N ALA A 39 4.40 -3.69 3.78
CA ALA A 39 3.57 -2.49 3.77
C ALA A 39 4.02 -1.49 4.83
N TYR A 40 3.60 -0.22 4.71
CA TYR A 40 3.89 0.81 5.73
C TYR A 40 3.36 0.49 7.13
N CYS A 41 2.34 -0.37 7.25
CA CYS A 41 1.84 -0.84 8.54
C CYS A 41 2.67 -1.99 9.15
N GLY A 42 3.67 -2.51 8.43
CA GLY A 42 4.51 -3.64 8.84
C GLY A 42 3.99 -5.01 8.40
N ALA A 43 2.81 -5.11 7.78
CA ALA A 43 2.34 -6.37 7.20
C ALA A 43 3.25 -6.78 6.04
N ALA A 44 3.70 -8.04 6.03
CA ALA A 44 4.63 -8.56 5.03
C ALA A 44 4.02 -9.77 4.33
N PHE A 45 4.14 -9.82 3.00
CA PHE A 45 3.57 -10.86 2.15
C PHE A 45 4.59 -11.31 1.10
N GLY A 46 4.61 -12.60 0.80
CA GLY A 46 5.43 -13.21 -0.24
C GLY A 46 4.71 -13.33 -1.60
N PRO A 47 5.34 -14.01 -2.57
CA PRO A 47 4.78 -14.22 -3.89
C PRO A 47 3.46 -15.00 -3.84
N GLY A 48 2.47 -14.55 -4.60
CA GLY A 48 1.17 -15.22 -4.68
C GLY A 48 0.26 -15.00 -3.47
N GLU A 49 0.61 -14.14 -2.52
CA GLU A 49 -0.24 -13.82 -1.35
C GLU A 49 -1.06 -12.53 -1.53
N LEU A 50 -0.78 -11.77 -2.59
CA LEU A 50 -1.34 -10.45 -2.84
C LEU A 50 -2.04 -10.36 -4.18
N GLU A 51 -3.15 -9.64 -4.19
CA GLU A 51 -3.80 -9.11 -5.38
C GLU A 51 -3.40 -7.64 -5.55
N LEU A 52 -2.76 -7.34 -6.69
CA LEU A 52 -2.42 -5.98 -7.08
C LEU A 52 -3.68 -5.22 -7.50
N LEU A 53 -3.85 -4.01 -6.98
CA LEU A 53 -5.00 -3.16 -7.28
C LEU A 53 -4.57 -2.00 -8.20
N GLU A 54 -5.30 -1.81 -9.30
CA GLU A 54 -5.07 -0.69 -10.22
C GLU A 54 -5.47 0.67 -9.63
N ARG A 55 -6.37 0.66 -8.64
CA ARG A 55 -6.83 1.84 -7.92
C ARG A 55 -7.19 1.49 -6.47
N PRO A 56 -7.22 2.45 -5.53
CA PRO A 56 -7.68 2.21 -4.17
C PRO A 56 -9.15 1.80 -4.17
N VAL A 57 -9.45 0.53 -3.83
CA VAL A 57 -10.83 0.00 -3.77
C VAL A 57 -11.00 -0.90 -2.55
N GLY A 58 -12.06 -0.68 -1.77
CA GLY A 58 -12.29 -1.32 -0.48
C GLY A 58 -11.71 -0.52 0.68
N MET A 59 -11.75 -1.10 1.89
CA MET A 59 -11.29 -0.42 3.10
C MET A 59 -9.75 -0.39 3.14
N PRO A 60 -9.12 0.79 3.26
CA PRO A 60 -7.68 0.88 3.43
C PRO A 60 -7.28 0.55 4.87
N CYS A 61 -6.09 0.01 5.02
CA CYS A 61 -5.39 0.00 6.29
C CYS A 61 -5.12 1.45 6.72
N VAL A 62 -5.72 1.87 7.83
CA VAL A 62 -5.60 3.24 8.36
C VAL A 62 -4.14 3.62 8.60
N THR A 63 -3.32 2.69 9.12
CA THR A 63 -1.89 2.92 9.34
C THR A 63 -1.15 3.14 8.02
N CYS A 64 -1.49 2.40 6.95
CA CYS A 64 -0.91 2.63 5.63
C CYS A 64 -1.32 3.99 5.09
N LEU A 65 -2.59 4.38 5.23
CA LEU A 65 -3.09 5.68 4.77
C LEU A 65 -2.37 6.84 5.46
N HIS A 66 -2.17 6.75 6.77
CA HIS A 66 -1.50 7.79 7.54
C HIS A 66 0.01 7.91 7.25
N ARG A 67 0.67 6.80 6.92
CA ARG A 67 2.12 6.76 6.67
C ARG A 67 2.50 6.87 5.20
N ALA A 68 1.55 6.71 4.29
CA ALA A 68 1.81 6.83 2.87
C ALA A 68 2.29 8.26 2.56
N PRO A 69 3.32 8.42 1.71
CA PRO A 69 3.80 9.74 1.35
C PRO A 69 2.71 10.47 0.56
N THR A 70 2.40 11.70 0.97
CA THR A 70 1.59 12.61 0.17
C THR A 70 2.45 13.19 -0.95
N PRO A 71 1.89 13.43 -2.15
CA PRO A 71 2.58 14.25 -3.13
C PRO A 71 2.95 15.58 -2.46
N GLY A 72 4.24 15.96 -2.53
CA GLY A 72 4.73 17.19 -1.91
C GLY A 72 3.85 18.34 -2.36
N SER A 73 3.26 19.06 -1.39
CA SER A 73 2.26 20.11 -1.54
C SER A 73 2.28 20.76 -2.93
N ALA A 74 1.49 20.22 -3.87
CA ALA A 74 0.87 21.11 -4.82
C ALA A 74 0.04 22.07 -3.97
N ASP A 75 0.14 23.36 -4.25
CA ASP A 75 -0.68 24.39 -3.62
C ASP A 75 -2.15 23.99 -3.77
N TYR A 76 -2.70 23.30 -2.77
CA TYR A 76 -4.12 23.03 -2.67
C TYR A 76 -4.68 24.27 -1.98
N PRO A 77 -5.52 25.07 -2.65
CA PRO A 77 -6.15 26.20 -1.99
C PRO A 77 -6.86 25.66 -0.76
N ALA A 78 -6.68 26.36 0.37
CA ALA A 78 -7.33 26.01 1.62
C ALA A 78 -8.81 25.78 1.35
N ILE A 79 -9.31 24.60 1.71
CA ILE A 79 -10.74 24.35 1.74
C ILE A 79 -11.24 25.14 2.94
N ASP A 80 -11.85 26.30 2.69
CA ASP A 80 -12.52 27.10 3.72
C ASP A 80 -13.62 26.21 4.33
N GLN A 81 -13.47 25.89 5.63
CA GLN A 81 -14.44 25.10 6.39
C GLN A 81 -15.52 25.98 6.98
#